data_AF-A0A1C6BJ55-F1
#
_entry.id   AF-A0A1C6BJ55-F1
#
_cell.length_a   1.000
_cell.length_b   1.000
_cell.length_c   1.000
_cell.angle_alpha   90.00
_cell.angle_beta   90.00
_cell.angle_gamma   90.00
#
_symmetry.space_group_name_H-M   'P 1'
#
loop_
_entity.id
_entity.type
_entity.pdbx_description
1 polymer ?
#
loop_
_entity_poly.entity_id
_entity_poly.type
_entity_poly.pdbx_seq_one_letter_code
_entity_poly.pdbx_strand_id
1 'polypeptide(L)'
;MNFLEQMQSSNDPMITMIKNHLLSRSDTSELLKKENKNIEDMMLFVGHELYVKYLKGKNNHRMACVAGPDEELYGIVMHYLDEDDIDMKKIENEMSRISFVNQEQKRPNQEEKIPKSEEKVKKILKNTHKESKTIKKAKKKVKKSTIVEGQMSIFDL
;
A
#
# COMPACT_ATOMS: atom_id res chain seq x y z
N MET A 1 32.94 5.87 -7.24
CA MET A 1 31.83 6.81 -7.02
C MET A 1 31.35 6.60 -5.61
N ASN A 2 31.44 7.62 -4.75
CA ASN A 2 31.02 7.51 -3.34
C ASN A 2 29.48 7.54 -3.21
N PHE A 3 28.95 7.24 -2.02
CA PHE A 3 27.51 7.19 -1.78
C PHE A 3 26.78 8.48 -2.22
N LEU A 4 27.28 9.64 -1.83
CA LEU A 4 26.69 10.94 -2.17
C LEU A 4 26.62 11.16 -3.69
N GLU A 5 27.70 10.86 -4.41
CA GLU A 5 27.75 10.96 -5.87
C GLU A 5 26.78 9.98 -6.55
N GLN A 6 26.66 8.76 -6.03
CA GLN A 6 25.68 7.77 -6.53
C GLN A 6 24.25 8.30 -6.34
N MET A 7 23.94 8.90 -5.19
CA MET A 7 22.61 9.47 -4.91
C MET A 7 22.31 10.65 -5.84
N GLN A 8 23.29 11.53 -6.06
CA GLN A 8 23.16 12.69 -6.94
C GLN A 8 22.94 12.30 -8.40
N SER A 9 23.62 11.26 -8.88
CA SER A 9 23.55 10.78 -10.27
C SER A 9 22.35 9.87 -10.56
N SER A 10 21.75 9.25 -9.54
CA SER A 10 20.58 8.38 -9.72
C SER A 10 19.30 9.14 -10.09
N ASN A 11 18.58 8.60 -11.08
CA ASN A 11 17.26 9.05 -11.51
C ASN A 11 16.13 8.12 -11.02
N ASP A 12 16.45 7.12 -10.18
CA ASP A 12 15.42 6.24 -9.61
C ASP A 12 14.49 7.07 -8.70
N PRO A 13 13.15 6.94 -8.81
CA PRO A 13 12.21 7.74 -8.01
C PRO A 13 12.36 7.55 -6.50
N MET A 14 12.58 6.31 -6.04
CA MET A 14 12.76 6.00 -4.63
C MET A 14 14.08 6.58 -4.12
N ILE A 15 15.15 6.40 -4.88
CA ILE A 15 16.46 7.00 -4.55
C ILE A 15 16.38 8.53 -4.52
N THR A 16 15.63 9.14 -5.44
CA THR A 16 15.43 10.59 -5.46
C THR A 16 14.68 11.08 -4.23
N MET A 17 13.66 10.35 -3.80
CA MET A 17 12.90 10.65 -2.58
C MET A 17 13.78 10.54 -1.33
N ILE A 18 14.54 9.44 -1.21
CA ILE A 18 15.51 9.24 -0.12
C ILE A 18 16.57 10.35 -0.13
N LYS A 19 17.14 10.67 -1.29
CA LYS A 19 18.12 11.77 -1.45
C LYS A 19 17.57 13.08 -0.91
N ASN A 20 16.37 13.46 -1.33
CA ASN A 20 15.76 14.73 -0.93
C ASN A 20 15.53 14.78 0.58
N HIS A 21 15.09 13.66 1.18
CA HIS A 21 14.94 13.55 2.63
C HIS A 21 16.28 13.73 3.34
N LEU A 22 17.31 12.98 2.94
CA LEU A 22 18.63 13.04 3.58
C LEU A 22 19.29 14.42 3.43
N LEU A 23 19.20 15.06 2.25
CA LEU A 23 19.77 16.40 2.02
C LEU A 23 19.02 17.52 2.73
N SER A 24 17.74 17.32 3.07
CA SER A 24 16.97 18.30 3.85
C SER A 24 17.40 18.37 5.32
N ARG A 25 18.15 17.37 5.79
CA ARG A 25 18.58 17.22 7.17
C ARG A 25 20.00 17.75 7.36
N SER A 26 20.25 18.44 8.47
CA SER A 26 21.58 18.96 8.80
C SER A 26 22.52 17.90 9.38
N ASP A 27 21.98 16.88 10.03
CA ASP A 27 22.72 15.85 10.77
C ASP A 27 23.28 14.72 9.87
N THR A 28 22.87 14.64 8.61
CA THR A 28 23.26 13.58 7.67
C THR A 28 24.54 13.88 6.89
N SER A 29 25.04 15.12 6.94
CA SER A 29 26.09 15.59 6.03
C SER A 29 27.41 14.82 6.13
N GLU A 30 27.77 14.34 7.33
CA GLU A 30 28.94 13.49 7.57
C GLU A 30 28.68 12.04 7.18
N LEU A 31 27.48 11.52 7.48
CA LEU A 31 27.06 10.16 7.15
C LEU A 31 27.11 9.90 5.64
N LEU A 32 26.70 10.90 4.84
CA LEU A 32 26.71 10.80 3.37
C LEU A 32 28.11 10.73 2.75
N LYS A 33 29.16 11.08 3.51
CA LYS A 33 30.57 11.07 3.05
C LYS A 33 31.30 9.78 3.42
N LYS A 34 30.68 8.86 4.16
CA LYS A 34 31.29 7.58 4.55
C LYS A 34 31.65 6.75 3.31
N GLU A 35 32.89 6.25 3.27
CA GLU A 35 33.43 5.53 2.09
C GLU A 35 32.90 4.10 1.96
N ASN A 36 32.49 3.48 3.07
CA ASN A 36 31.94 2.13 3.14
C ASN A 36 30.44 2.06 2.77
N LYS A 37 29.83 3.17 2.33
CA LYS A 37 28.41 3.24 1.97
C LYS A 37 28.23 3.31 0.46
N ASN A 38 27.22 2.60 -0.04
CA ASN A 38 26.78 2.63 -1.43
C ASN A 38 25.26 2.35 -1.53
N ILE A 39 24.66 2.68 -2.69
CA ILE A 39 23.22 2.52 -2.94
C ILE A 39 22.80 1.04 -2.97
N GLU A 40 23.63 0.17 -3.54
CA GLU A 40 23.30 -1.24 -3.70
C GLU A 40 23.10 -1.92 -2.34
N ASP A 41 24.07 -1.73 -1.43
CA ASP A 41 23.99 -2.22 -0.06
C ASP A 41 22.84 -1.56 0.73
N MET A 42 22.61 -0.26 0.53
CA MET A 42 21.47 0.43 1.16
C MET A 42 20.14 -0.21 0.75
N MET A 43 19.95 -0.47 -0.55
CA MET A 43 18.70 -1.05 -1.06
C MET A 43 18.53 -2.51 -0.66
N LEU A 44 19.63 -3.26 -0.61
CA LEU A 44 19.63 -4.63 -0.09
C LEU A 44 19.24 -4.65 1.40
N PHE A 45 19.81 -3.75 2.20
CA PHE A 45 19.49 -3.58 3.62
C PHE A 45 18.02 -3.19 3.82
N VAL A 46 17.51 -2.21 3.06
CA VAL A 46 16.09 -1.82 3.08
C VAL A 46 15.18 -3.01 2.78
N GLY A 47 15.49 -3.77 1.72
CA GLY A 47 14.73 -4.96 1.37
C GLY A 47 14.73 -6.03 2.46
N HIS A 48 15.87 -6.20 3.13
CA HIS A 48 16.02 -7.15 4.24
C HIS A 48 15.23 -6.74 5.48
N GLU A 49 15.31 -5.50 5.92
CA GLU A 49 14.56 -4.99 7.08
C GLU A 49 13.05 -5.12 6.86
N LEU A 50 12.56 -4.75 5.67
CA LEU A 50 11.15 -4.93 5.31
C LEU A 50 10.74 -6.41 5.27
N TYR A 51 11.59 -7.28 4.73
CA TYR A 51 11.35 -8.72 4.73
C TYR A 51 11.26 -9.28 6.16
N VAL A 52 12.23 -8.97 7.02
CA VAL A 52 12.28 -9.42 8.41
C VAL A 52 11.05 -8.95 9.17
N LYS A 53 10.67 -7.68 9.01
CA LYS A 53 9.54 -7.10 9.72
C LYS A 53 8.19 -7.64 9.27
N TYR A 54 7.98 -7.81 7.97
CA TYR A 54 6.64 -8.05 7.43
C TYR A 54 6.40 -9.45 6.87
N LEU A 55 7.43 -10.17 6.44
CA LEU A 55 7.29 -11.39 5.64
C LEU A 55 7.91 -12.63 6.30
N LYS A 56 9.01 -12.47 7.06
CA LYS A 56 9.70 -13.56 7.73
C LYS A 56 8.74 -14.32 8.67
N GLY A 57 8.74 -15.65 8.57
CA GLY A 57 7.88 -16.54 9.36
C GLY A 57 6.43 -16.67 8.88
N LYS A 58 5.96 -15.90 7.88
CA LYS A 58 4.58 -15.99 7.39
C LYS A 58 4.35 -17.09 6.32
N ASN A 59 5.15 -18.17 6.32
CA ASN A 59 5.13 -19.30 5.36
C ASN A 59 5.27 -18.93 3.87
N ASN A 60 5.46 -17.66 3.54
CA ASN A 60 5.72 -17.20 2.20
C ASN A 60 7.23 -17.11 2.00
N HIS A 61 7.84 -18.15 1.43
CA HIS A 61 9.21 -18.10 0.88
C HIS A 61 9.28 -17.24 -0.41
N ARG A 62 8.30 -16.34 -0.57
CA ARG A 62 8.07 -15.51 -1.74
C ARG A 62 8.12 -14.06 -1.29
N MET A 63 8.91 -13.26 -1.99
CA MET A 63 8.89 -11.81 -1.80
C MET A 63 7.50 -11.29 -2.18
N ALA A 64 6.90 -10.47 -1.31
CA ALA A 64 5.63 -9.80 -1.57
C ALA A 64 5.85 -8.28 -1.52
N CYS A 65 5.04 -7.51 -2.25
CA CYS A 65 5.11 -6.06 -2.18
C CYS A 65 4.74 -5.60 -0.77
N VAL A 66 5.63 -4.84 -0.14
CA VAL A 66 5.37 -4.14 1.11
C VAL A 66 5.03 -2.70 0.78
N ALA A 67 3.87 -2.23 1.23
CA ALA A 67 3.47 -0.83 1.14
C ALA A 67 3.43 -0.26 2.56
N GLY A 68 3.96 0.94 2.74
CA GLY A 68 4.08 1.60 4.02
C GLY A 68 4.31 3.10 3.87
N PRO A 69 4.28 3.85 4.97
CA PRO A 69 4.60 5.27 4.99
C PRO A 69 6.09 5.52 4.70
N ASP A 70 6.40 6.68 4.10
CA ASP A 70 7.78 7.04 3.75
C ASP A 70 8.69 7.18 5.00
N GLU A 71 8.12 7.56 6.15
CA GLU A 71 8.86 7.69 7.41
C GLU A 71 9.52 6.39 7.85
N GLU A 72 8.89 5.24 7.57
CA GLU A 72 9.49 3.94 7.86
C GLU A 72 10.72 3.68 6.98
N LEU A 73 10.61 3.97 5.68
CA LEU A 73 11.72 3.87 4.75
C LEU A 73 12.88 4.78 5.18
N TYR A 74 12.59 6.03 5.54
CA TYR A 74 13.61 6.96 6.02
C TYR A 74 14.28 6.48 7.30
N GLY A 75 13.52 5.90 8.23
CA GLY A 75 14.07 5.30 9.45
C GLY A 75 15.07 4.17 9.16
N ILE A 76 14.72 3.27 8.24
CA ILE A 76 15.61 2.16 7.83
C ILE A 76 16.87 2.68 7.13
N VAL A 77 16.74 3.69 6.26
CA VAL A 77 17.90 4.29 5.59
C VAL A 77 18.83 4.99 6.58
N MET A 78 18.29 5.72 7.56
CA MET A 78 19.11 6.33 8.60
C MET A 78 19.88 5.28 9.41
N HIS A 79 19.21 4.18 9.77
CA HIS A 79 19.83 3.06 10.46
C HIS A 79 21.00 2.47 9.67
N TYR A 80 20.84 2.27 8.35
CA TYR A 80 21.93 1.85 7.47
C TYR A 80 23.11 2.84 7.46
N LEU A 81 22.86 4.14 7.51
CA LEU A 81 23.91 5.16 7.51
C LEU A 81 24.65 5.27 8.85
N ASP A 82 23.93 5.06 9.94
CA ASP A 82 24.47 5.14 11.30
C ASP A 82 25.37 3.94 11.63
N GLU A 83 24.99 2.73 11.20
CA GLU A 83 25.75 1.50 11.52
C GLU A 83 26.86 1.19 10.52
N ASP A 84 28.11 1.13 10.98
CA ASP A 84 29.26 0.83 10.11
C ASP A 84 29.57 -0.68 9.98
N ASP A 85 29.18 -1.48 10.98
CA ASP A 85 29.53 -2.91 11.09
C ASP A 85 28.37 -3.84 10.66
N ILE A 86 27.63 -3.47 9.61
CA ILE A 86 26.55 -4.29 9.07
C ILE A 86 27.13 -5.49 8.32
N ASP A 87 26.72 -6.71 8.69
CA ASP A 87 27.11 -7.94 7.99
C ASP A 87 26.30 -8.11 6.68
N MET A 88 26.70 -7.34 5.66
CA MET A 88 26.05 -7.36 4.34
C MET A 88 26.10 -8.75 3.69
N LYS A 89 27.15 -9.54 3.94
CA LYS A 89 27.26 -10.92 3.40
C LYS A 89 26.20 -11.84 4.00
N LYS A 90 25.91 -11.71 5.29
CA LYS A 90 24.83 -12.47 5.92
C LYS A 90 23.47 -12.04 5.37
N ILE A 91 23.25 -10.75 5.17
CA ILE A 91 22.02 -10.23 4.56
C ILE A 91 21.84 -10.77 3.15
N GLU A 92 22.88 -10.68 2.30
CA GLU A 92 22.88 -11.22 0.94
C GLU A 92 22.57 -12.73 0.91
N ASN A 93 23.19 -13.50 1.81
CA ASN A 93 22.93 -14.93 1.95
C ASN A 93 21.50 -15.26 2.41
N GLU A 94 20.88 -14.41 3.23
CA GLU A 94 19.48 -14.59 3.63
C GLU A 94 18.54 -14.21 2.48
N MET A 95 18.78 -13.08 1.84
CA MET A 95 17.93 -12.53 0.77
C MET A 95 17.99 -13.37 -0.52
N SER A 96 19.14 -13.97 -0.85
CA SER A 96 19.30 -14.85 -2.01
C SER A 96 18.50 -16.16 -1.92
N ARG A 97 18.10 -16.58 -0.72
CA ARG A 97 17.27 -17.78 -0.50
C ARG A 97 15.78 -17.51 -0.74
N ILE A 98 15.38 -16.25 -0.89
CA ILE A 98 13.99 -15.84 -1.07
C ILE A 98 13.65 -15.88 -2.57
N SER A 99 12.55 -16.52 -2.93
CA SER A 99 12.08 -16.55 -4.32
C SER A 99 11.41 -15.22 -4.69
N PHE A 100 11.92 -14.54 -5.72
CA PHE A 100 11.27 -13.35 -6.29
C PHE A 100 10.10 -13.79 -7.17
N VAL A 101 8.91 -13.25 -6.91
CA VAL A 101 7.80 -13.38 -7.85
C VAL A 101 8.11 -12.44 -9.00
N ASN A 102 8.64 -12.98 -10.11
CA ASN A 102 8.54 -12.27 -11.39
C ASN A 102 7.05 -12.12 -11.68
N GLN A 103 6.49 -10.97 -11.34
CA GLN A 103 5.26 -10.53 -11.97
C GLN A 103 5.64 -10.21 -13.41
N GLU A 104 5.63 -11.23 -14.27
CA GLU A 104 5.36 -10.98 -15.68
C GLU A 104 4.08 -10.14 -15.68
N GLN A 105 4.23 -8.84 -15.96
CA GLN A 105 3.11 -7.97 -16.26
C GLN A 105 2.37 -8.67 -17.39
N LYS A 106 1.27 -9.36 -17.06
CA LYS A 106 0.26 -9.73 -18.04
C LYS A 106 -0.23 -8.41 -18.61
N ARG A 107 0.37 -8.00 -19.74
CA ARG A 107 -0.18 -6.98 -20.62
C ARG A 107 -1.64 -7.36 -20.84
N PRO A 108 -2.61 -6.49 -20.58
CA PRO A 108 -3.99 -6.76 -20.96
C PRO A 108 -4.06 -6.64 -22.48
N ASN A 109 -3.62 -7.67 -23.20
CA ASN A 109 -4.03 -7.86 -24.57
C ASN A 109 -5.49 -8.29 -24.50
N GLN A 110 -6.36 -7.31 -24.66
CA GLN A 110 -7.76 -7.52 -24.98
C GLN A 110 -7.82 -8.30 -26.29
N GLU A 111 -8.14 -9.60 -26.20
CA GLU A 111 -9.04 -10.31 -27.11
C GLU A 111 -9.25 -11.73 -26.58
N GLU A 112 -9.90 -11.84 -25.43
CA GLU A 112 -10.48 -13.12 -25.02
C GLU A 112 -11.93 -13.15 -25.52
N LYS A 113 -12.13 -13.87 -26.62
CA LYS A 113 -13.46 -14.18 -27.17
C LYS A 113 -14.26 -14.93 -26.11
N ILE A 114 -15.30 -14.27 -25.60
CA ILE A 114 -16.27 -14.81 -24.67
C ILE A 114 -16.98 -16.03 -25.29
N PRO A 115 -16.93 -17.23 -24.70
CA PRO A 115 -17.93 -18.25 -24.97
C PRO A 115 -19.14 -17.94 -24.09
N LYS A 116 -20.27 -17.64 -24.74
CA LYS A 116 -21.58 -17.57 -24.10
C LYS A 116 -21.89 -18.92 -23.45
N SER A 117 -22.05 -18.93 -22.13
CA SER A 117 -23.00 -19.84 -21.49
C SER A 117 -23.70 -19.07 -20.39
N GLU A 118 -24.98 -18.82 -20.66
CA GLU A 118 -25.91 -18.18 -19.76
C GLU A 118 -26.30 -19.13 -18.63
N GLU A 119 -26.80 -18.52 -17.56
CA GLU A 119 -27.65 -19.10 -16.52
C GLU A 119 -26.98 -19.36 -15.15
N LYS A 120 -27.61 -18.75 -14.13
CA LYS A 120 -27.37 -18.83 -12.68
C LYS A 120 -26.50 -17.77 -12.00
N VAL A 121 -26.70 -16.47 -12.30
CA VAL A 121 -26.60 -15.43 -11.25
C VAL A 121 -27.63 -14.33 -11.50
N LYS A 122 -28.92 -14.63 -11.25
CA LYS A 122 -29.97 -13.61 -11.04
C LYS A 122 -30.63 -13.88 -9.70
N LYS A 123 -30.00 -13.39 -8.64
CA LYS A 123 -30.59 -13.02 -7.36
C LYS A 123 -29.45 -12.45 -6.53
N ILE A 124 -29.73 -11.36 -5.81
CA ILE A 124 -28.78 -10.56 -5.04
C ILE A 124 -28.14 -9.46 -5.92
N LEU A 125 -28.28 -8.19 -5.51
CA LEU A 125 -27.81 -6.96 -6.17
C LEU A 125 -28.66 -6.31 -7.28
N LYS A 126 -29.99 -6.25 -7.15
CA LYS A 126 -30.76 -5.09 -7.65
C LYS A 126 -31.94 -4.83 -6.74
N ASN A 127 -31.75 -3.98 -5.74
CA ASN A 127 -32.79 -3.13 -5.15
C ASN A 127 -32.14 -2.13 -4.18
N THR A 128 -31.29 -1.27 -4.74
CA THR A 128 -31.02 0.02 -4.12
C THR A 128 -30.81 1.05 -5.22
N HIS A 129 -31.57 2.13 -5.08
CA HIS A 129 -31.46 3.43 -5.75
C HIS A 129 -32.31 3.76 -6.99
N LYS A 130 -33.01 4.89 -6.78
CA LYS A 130 -33.69 5.85 -7.67
C LYS A 130 -35.17 5.49 -7.92
N GLU A 131 -36.12 6.39 -7.69
CA GLU A 131 -36.09 7.78 -8.15
C GLU A 131 -37.11 8.68 -7.41
N SER A 132 -36.75 9.95 -7.27
CA SER A 132 -37.55 11.05 -6.72
C SER A 132 -38.23 11.88 -7.82
N LYS A 133 -39.42 12.44 -7.50
CA LYS A 133 -40.24 13.47 -8.24
C LYS A 133 -41.10 12.86 -9.36
N THR A 134 -42.42 13.12 -9.53
CA THR A 134 -43.13 14.41 -9.64
C THR A 134 -44.68 14.21 -9.64
N ILE A 135 -45.40 14.93 -8.76
CA ILE A 135 -46.74 15.60 -8.83
C ILE A 135 -47.93 15.01 -9.69
N LYS A 136 -49.10 14.76 -9.05
CA LYS A 136 -50.44 15.44 -9.20
C LYS A 136 -51.67 14.54 -8.93
N LYS A 137 -52.45 14.98 -7.93
CA LYS A 137 -53.95 15.04 -7.84
C LYS A 137 -54.81 13.76 -7.87
N ALA A 138 -55.40 13.45 -6.71
CA ALA A 138 -56.84 13.64 -6.39
C ALA A 138 -57.64 12.41 -5.86
N LYS A 139 -58.52 12.75 -4.90
CA LYS A 139 -59.78 12.09 -4.45
C LYS A 139 -59.72 11.04 -3.32
N LYS A 140 -59.89 11.55 -2.10
CA LYS A 140 -61.04 11.34 -1.19
C LYS A 140 -61.57 9.89 -1.05
N LYS A 141 -61.42 9.29 0.14
CA LYS A 141 -62.53 8.99 1.08
C LYS A 141 -62.03 8.34 2.38
N VAL A 142 -62.76 8.69 3.43
CA VAL A 142 -62.60 8.44 4.87
C VAL A 142 -62.99 7.01 5.27
N LYS A 143 -62.32 6.46 6.29
CA LYS A 143 -62.84 5.69 7.45
C LYS A 143 -61.66 4.92 8.08
N LYS A 144 -61.54 4.64 9.38
CA LYS A 144 -61.97 5.15 10.69
C LYS A 144 -61.30 4.16 11.65
N SER A 145 -60.84 4.64 12.82
CA SER A 145 -60.39 3.87 14.01
C SER A 145 -59.21 2.91 13.79
N THR A 146 -58.13 2.97 14.55
CA THR A 146 -58.13 2.88 16.02
C THR A 146 -56.91 3.62 16.58
N ILE A 147 -57.18 4.46 17.59
CA ILE A 147 -56.19 4.98 18.53
C ILE A 147 -56.13 3.96 19.66
N VAL A 148 -54.96 3.39 19.92
CA VAL A 148 -54.45 3.06 21.27
C VAL A 148 -52.93 3.18 21.15
N GLU A 149 -52.39 4.36 21.47
CA GLU A 149 -51.79 4.66 22.78
C GLU A 149 -50.36 4.08 22.88
N GLY A 150 -49.41 4.97 22.60
CA GLY A 150 -47.98 4.69 22.56
C GLY A 150 -47.19 5.87 21.97
N GLN A 151 -47.65 7.10 22.23
CA GLN A 151 -46.75 8.25 22.30
C GLN A 151 -45.85 7.99 23.53
N MET A 152 -44.57 8.32 23.62
CA MET A 152 -43.88 9.54 23.23
C MET A 152 -42.39 9.27 23.00
N SER A 153 -41.79 10.31 22.45
CA SER A 153 -40.52 10.46 21.79
C SER A 153 -39.26 10.27 22.65
N ILE A 154 -38.18 10.05 21.90
CA ILE A 154 -36.79 10.37 22.18
C ILE A 154 -36.65 11.79 22.76
N PHE A 155 -35.75 11.94 23.76
CA PHE A 155 -35.28 13.13 24.50
C PHE A 155 -35.72 13.25 25.97
N ASP A 156 -34.71 13.26 26.83
CA ASP A 156 -34.67 13.85 28.16
C ASP A 156 -35.14 15.32 28.15
N LEU A 157 -35.72 15.72 29.29
CA LEU A 157 -36.19 17.05 29.74
C LEU A 157 -37.59 17.52 29.27
#